data_AF-A0A9P1MED7-F1
#
_entry.id   AF-A0A9P1MED7-F1
#
_cell.length_a   1.000
_cell.length_b   1.000
_cell.length_c   1.000
_cell.angle_alpha   90.00
_cell.angle_beta   90.00
_cell.angle_gamma   90.00
#
_symmetry.space_group_name_H-M   'P 1'
#
loop_
_entity.id
_entity.type
_entity.pdbx_description
1 polymer ?
#
loop_
_entity_poly.entity_id
_entity_poly.type
_entity_poly.pdbx_seq_one_letter_code
_entity_poly.pdbx_strand_id
1 'polypeptide(L)'
;MFTTLNKSDHAKRKRILADRYANSNVMRPVSTSGIQDRARLFTKLCEESVGRSLDIFVASDDSLQNRLIQFYSPRAHKLISKALYFLAKPRETPLADEFVLNASRQPDPEHFTLLKRMLEKSELDQLDMAAECLDHMAAGIDTTGDGLCFLMWEISQPRSFSIQEKLHRELRENPLKSLDKLPYLEAVIWEGLRCFPAIPILNEDVFPAPETFDPERWLDPEGDADRKRLQFAFAAGGRGALENNQLISSRPAASGANSDLSDFKQQRNHQ
;
A
#
# COMPACT_ATOMS: atom_id res chain seq x y z
N MET A 1 5.33 -10.02 -13.85
CA MET A 1 5.98 -9.52 -12.64
C MET A 1 5.79 -10.52 -11.53
N PHE A 2 4.57 -11.04 -11.33
CA PHE A 2 4.30 -12.10 -10.35
C PHE A 2 4.40 -13.52 -10.94
N THR A 3 4.22 -13.66 -12.26
CA THR A 3 4.31 -14.93 -12.99
C THR A 3 5.73 -15.36 -13.41
N THR A 4 6.72 -14.46 -13.34
CA THR A 4 8.10 -14.78 -13.77
C THR A 4 8.91 -15.42 -12.64
N LEU A 5 9.16 -16.72 -12.78
CA LEU A 5 9.99 -17.51 -11.86
C LEU A 5 11.48 -17.19 -11.99
N ASN A 6 11.94 -16.79 -13.19
CA ASN A 6 13.34 -16.44 -13.45
C ASN A 6 13.67 -14.99 -13.03
N LYS A 7 14.78 -14.81 -12.30
CA LYS A 7 15.27 -13.51 -11.82
C LYS A 7 15.67 -12.54 -12.94
N SER A 8 16.28 -13.02 -14.04
CA SER A 8 16.70 -12.14 -15.15
C SER A 8 15.49 -11.55 -15.88
N ASP A 9 14.48 -12.39 -16.12
CA ASP A 9 13.27 -12.03 -16.86
C ASP A 9 12.39 -11.12 -16.00
N HIS A 10 12.34 -11.38 -14.70
CA HIS A 10 11.74 -10.49 -13.71
C HIS A 10 12.39 -9.10 -13.73
N ALA A 11 13.72 -9.00 -13.70
CA ALA A 11 14.42 -7.73 -13.72
C ALA A 11 14.19 -6.95 -15.03
N LYS A 12 14.17 -7.65 -16.17
CA LYS A 12 13.87 -7.05 -17.48
C LYS A 12 12.43 -6.52 -17.53
N ARG A 13 11.43 -7.31 -17.13
CA ARG A 13 10.03 -6.86 -17.04
C ARG A 13 9.85 -5.70 -16.08
N LYS A 14 10.45 -5.77 -14.89
CA LYS A 14 10.41 -4.68 -13.90
C LYS A 14 10.89 -3.37 -14.53
N ARG A 15 11.99 -3.40 -15.27
CA ARG A 15 12.53 -2.21 -15.95
C ARG A 15 11.58 -1.65 -17.03
N ILE A 16 10.91 -2.52 -17.80
CA ILE A 16 9.98 -2.11 -18.86
C ILE A 16 8.74 -1.41 -18.30
N LEU A 17 8.26 -1.86 -17.15
CA LEU A 17 7.01 -1.37 -16.53
C LEU A 17 7.23 -0.26 -15.50
N ALA A 18 8.44 -0.12 -14.95
CA ALA A 18 8.72 0.79 -13.84
C ALA A 18 8.37 2.26 -14.11
N ASP A 19 8.52 2.74 -15.34
CA ASP A 19 8.19 4.13 -15.66
C ASP A 19 6.68 4.40 -15.57
N ARG A 20 5.81 3.40 -15.79
CA ARG A 20 4.35 3.56 -15.64
C ARG A 20 3.96 3.92 -14.21
N TYR A 21 4.76 3.50 -13.25
CA TYR A 21 4.63 3.78 -11.82
C TYR A 21 5.50 4.96 -11.34
N ALA A 22 6.18 5.67 -12.26
CA ALA A 22 6.84 6.91 -11.90
C ALA A 22 5.81 7.98 -11.53
N ASN A 23 6.13 8.85 -10.57
CA ASN A 23 5.21 9.90 -10.10
C ASN A 23 4.68 10.77 -11.22
N SER A 24 5.50 11.07 -12.24
CA SER A 24 5.08 11.84 -13.40
C SER A 24 3.96 11.19 -14.21
N ASN A 25 3.82 9.86 -14.14
CA ASN A 25 2.73 9.12 -14.78
C ASN A 25 1.56 8.86 -13.82
N VAL A 26 1.82 8.60 -12.55
CA VAL A 26 0.77 8.38 -11.54
C VAL A 26 0.02 9.67 -11.21
N MET A 27 0.73 10.79 -11.07
CA MET A 27 0.18 12.11 -10.72
C MET A 27 -0.38 12.88 -11.94
N ARG A 28 -0.69 12.19 -13.04
CA ARG A 28 -1.32 12.83 -14.20
C ARG A 28 -2.72 13.33 -13.84
N PRO A 29 -3.17 14.46 -14.42
CA PRO A 29 -4.47 15.05 -14.12
C PRO A 29 -5.64 14.06 -14.17
N VAL A 30 -5.65 13.18 -15.18
CA VAL A 30 -6.70 12.16 -15.37
C VAL A 30 -6.76 11.14 -14.21
N SER A 31 -5.61 10.75 -13.66
CA SER A 31 -5.54 9.83 -12.53
C SER A 31 -5.94 10.54 -11.24
N THR A 32 -5.40 11.73 -11.02
CA THR A 32 -5.67 12.52 -9.80
C THR A 32 -7.12 13.00 -9.74
N SER A 33 -7.73 13.37 -10.87
CA SER A 33 -9.14 13.77 -10.91
C SER A 33 -10.05 12.58 -10.56
N GLY A 34 -9.78 11.39 -11.12
CA GLY A 34 -10.54 10.19 -10.79
C GLY A 34 -10.43 9.80 -9.31
N ILE A 35 -9.25 10.01 -8.68
CA ILE A 35 -9.08 9.81 -7.23
C ILE A 35 -9.91 10.85 -6.45
N GLN A 36 -9.86 12.13 -6.85
CA GLN A 36 -10.62 13.19 -6.20
C GLN A 36 -12.15 12.98 -6.32
N ASP A 37 -12.63 12.54 -7.48
CA ASP A 37 -14.05 12.26 -7.71
C ASP A 37 -14.54 11.12 -6.82
N ARG A 38 -13.76 10.04 -6.71
CA ARG A 38 -14.06 8.93 -5.80
C ARG A 38 -14.03 9.36 -4.34
N ALA A 39 -13.08 10.18 -3.93
CA ALA A 39 -13.01 10.72 -2.57
C ALA A 39 -14.23 11.60 -2.25
N ARG A 40 -14.67 12.46 -3.19
CA ARG A 40 -15.90 13.28 -3.03
C ARG A 40 -17.15 12.42 -2.92
N LEU A 41 -17.26 11.39 -3.76
CA LEU A 41 -18.38 10.45 -3.71
C LEU A 41 -18.42 9.73 -2.36
N PHE A 42 -17.26 9.27 -1.88
CA PHE A 42 -17.14 8.67 -0.54
C PHE A 42 -17.63 9.62 0.55
N THR A 43 -17.18 10.87 0.57
CA THR A 43 -17.63 11.87 1.55
C THR A 43 -19.14 12.09 1.50
N LYS A 44 -19.70 12.20 0.29
CA LYS A 44 -21.14 12.34 0.09
C LYS A 44 -21.92 11.15 0.68
N LEU A 45 -21.44 9.92 0.44
CA LEU A 45 -22.06 8.71 1.02
C LEU A 45 -22.02 8.72 2.55
N CYS A 46 -20.93 9.20 3.15
CA CYS A 46 -20.83 9.36 4.61
C CYS A 46 -21.86 10.38 5.14
N GLU A 47 -22.00 11.53 4.48
CA GLU A 47 -22.97 12.58 4.84
C GLU A 47 -24.42 12.08 4.76
N GLU A 48 -24.76 11.34 3.69
CA GLU A 48 -26.09 10.75 3.50
C GLU A 48 -26.40 9.62 4.50
N SER A 49 -25.37 9.05 5.12
CA SER A 49 -25.48 7.93 6.06
C SER A 49 -25.52 8.35 7.52
N VAL A 50 -25.55 9.65 7.83
CA VAL A 50 -25.67 10.14 9.21
C VAL A 50 -26.88 9.50 9.90
N GLY A 51 -26.64 8.87 11.05
CA GLY A 51 -27.65 8.13 11.82
C GLY A 51 -27.92 6.70 11.33
N ARG A 52 -27.16 6.20 10.35
CA ARG A 52 -27.20 4.82 9.83
C ARG A 52 -25.78 4.24 9.78
N SER A 53 -25.67 2.92 9.72
CA SER A 53 -24.40 2.25 9.39
C SER A 53 -24.33 2.00 7.89
N LEU A 54 -23.25 2.45 7.25
CA LEU A 54 -22.93 2.12 5.87
C LEU A 54 -21.69 1.24 5.86
N ASP A 55 -21.77 0.10 5.17
CA ASP A 55 -20.59 -0.69 4.88
C ASP A 55 -19.90 -0.10 3.64
N ILE A 56 -18.89 0.74 3.88
CA ILE A 56 -18.21 1.48 2.81
C ILE A 56 -17.04 0.67 2.23
N PHE A 57 -16.47 -0.20 3.06
CA PHE A 57 -15.46 -1.16 2.63
C PHE A 57 -16.10 -2.53 2.66
N VAL A 58 -16.81 -2.86 1.57
CA VAL A 58 -17.07 -4.26 1.23
C VAL A 58 -15.73 -4.86 0.82
N ALA A 59 -14.86 -5.05 1.80
CA ALA A 59 -13.71 -5.91 1.66
C ALA A 59 -14.29 -7.32 1.61
N SER A 60 -14.53 -7.76 0.38
CA SER A 60 -14.86 -9.13 0.07
C SER A 60 -13.63 -10.01 0.38
N ASP A 61 -13.31 -10.24 1.66
CA ASP A 61 -12.60 -11.45 2.14
C ASP A 61 -12.31 -11.52 3.66
N ASP A 62 -12.05 -12.76 4.11
CA ASP A 62 -11.54 -13.15 5.43
C ASP A 62 -10.15 -12.53 5.78
N SER A 63 -9.51 -11.86 4.83
CA SER A 63 -8.17 -11.26 4.96
C SER A 63 -8.14 -10.08 5.92
N LEU A 64 -9.16 -9.21 5.92
CA LEU A 64 -9.31 -8.13 6.91
C LEU A 64 -9.52 -8.69 8.31
N GLN A 65 -10.39 -9.69 8.45
CA GLN A 65 -10.64 -10.33 9.74
C GLN A 65 -9.35 -10.98 10.27
N ASN A 66 -8.60 -11.68 9.42
CA ASN A 66 -7.33 -12.29 9.81
C ASN A 66 -6.30 -11.25 10.28
N ARG A 67 -6.16 -10.12 9.58
CA ARG A 67 -5.24 -9.05 10.01
C ARG A 67 -5.70 -8.34 11.28
N LEU A 68 -7.00 -8.13 11.45
CA LEU A 68 -7.55 -7.60 12.70
C LEU A 68 -7.30 -8.57 13.87
N ILE A 69 -7.49 -9.88 13.65
CA ILE A 69 -7.16 -10.93 14.64
C ILE A 69 -5.66 -10.97 14.90
N GLN A 70 -4.82 -10.79 13.88
CA GLN A 70 -3.37 -10.69 14.04
C GLN A 70 -2.98 -9.50 14.91
N PHE A 71 -3.61 -8.33 14.70
CA PHE A 71 -3.37 -7.12 15.47
C PHE A 71 -3.79 -7.28 16.94
N TYR A 72 -5.00 -7.77 17.19
CA TYR A 72 -5.54 -7.90 18.55
C TYR A 72 -5.08 -9.15 19.31
N SER A 73 -4.77 -10.23 18.61
CA SER A 73 -4.37 -11.50 19.21
C SER A 73 -3.34 -12.23 18.34
N PRO A 74 -2.06 -11.83 18.41
CA PRO A 74 -0.98 -12.42 17.63
C PRO A 74 -0.84 -13.93 17.85
N ARG A 75 -1.17 -14.41 19.06
CA ARG A 75 -1.11 -15.83 19.45
C ARG A 75 -2.24 -16.65 18.82
N ALA A 76 -3.46 -16.11 18.75
CA ALA A 76 -4.60 -16.79 18.13
C ALA A 76 -4.45 -16.86 16.61
N HIS A 77 -3.99 -15.78 15.98
CA HIS A 77 -3.70 -15.77 14.55
C HIS A 77 -2.67 -16.84 14.15
N LYS A 78 -1.64 -17.08 14.97
CA LYS A 78 -0.61 -18.11 14.68
C LYS A 78 -1.15 -19.54 14.64
N LEU A 79 -2.21 -19.83 15.39
CA LEU A 79 -2.88 -21.13 15.40
C LEU A 79 -3.90 -21.26 14.26
N ILE A 80 -4.68 -20.21 14.03
CA ILE A 80 -5.77 -20.17 13.04
C ILE A 80 -5.25 -20.08 11.60
N SER A 81 -4.17 -19.32 11.36
CA SER A 81 -3.57 -19.15 10.03
C SER A 81 -3.06 -20.46 9.41
N LYS A 82 -2.55 -21.39 10.22
CA LYS A 82 -2.15 -22.73 9.75
C LYS A 82 -3.32 -23.58 9.27
N ALA A 83 -4.50 -23.41 9.85
CA ALA A 83 -5.71 -24.13 9.46
C ALA A 83 -6.41 -23.49 8.26
N LEU A 84 -6.44 -22.15 8.19
CA LEU A 84 -7.05 -21.38 7.10
C LEU A 84 -6.32 -21.55 5.76
N TYR A 85 -4.99 -21.65 5.77
CA TYR A 85 -4.20 -21.84 4.54
C TYR A 85 -4.57 -23.12 3.76
N PHE A 86 -5.06 -24.14 4.46
CA PHE A 86 -5.49 -25.41 3.86
C PHE A 86 -6.92 -25.38 3.29
N LEU A 87 -7.72 -24.38 3.67
CA LEU A 87 -9.14 -24.26 3.31
C LEU A 87 -9.44 -23.03 2.45
N ALA A 88 -8.47 -22.13 2.27
CA ALA A 88 -8.61 -20.92 1.47
C ALA A 88 -8.88 -21.29 0.01
N LYS A 89 -10.10 -21.03 -0.46
CA LYS A 89 -10.42 -21.05 -1.88
C LYS A 89 -9.77 -19.84 -2.56
N PRO A 90 -9.29 -19.96 -3.81
CA PRO A 90 -8.84 -18.81 -4.59
C PRO A 90 -9.95 -17.77 -4.65
N ARG A 91 -9.59 -16.50 -4.43
CA ARG A 91 -10.54 -15.37 -4.49
C ARG A 91 -11.04 -15.19 -5.92
N GLU A 92 -12.35 -15.24 -6.13
CA GLU A 92 -12.98 -14.90 -7.41
C GLU A 92 -13.37 -13.42 -7.41
N THR A 93 -12.83 -12.64 -8.34
CA THR A 93 -13.14 -11.21 -8.50
C THR A 93 -13.77 -10.94 -9.86
N PRO A 94 -14.99 -11.43 -10.13
CA PRO A 94 -15.55 -11.45 -11.48
C PRO A 94 -15.64 -10.07 -12.13
N LEU A 95 -15.90 -9.02 -11.34
CA LEU A 95 -15.91 -7.62 -11.83
C LEU A 95 -14.53 -7.13 -12.29
N ALA A 96 -13.47 -7.48 -11.55
CA ALA A 96 -12.11 -7.11 -11.92
C ALA A 96 -11.65 -7.93 -13.13
N ASP A 97 -11.99 -9.22 -13.16
CA ASP A 97 -11.65 -10.14 -14.24
C ASP A 97 -12.29 -9.68 -15.56
N GLU A 98 -13.60 -9.39 -15.56
CA GLU A 98 -14.31 -8.87 -16.73
C GLU A 98 -13.77 -7.51 -17.17
N PHE A 99 -13.50 -6.61 -16.24
CA PHE A 99 -12.94 -5.29 -16.56
C PHE A 99 -11.56 -5.43 -17.24
N VAL A 100 -10.67 -6.26 -16.71
CA VAL A 100 -9.32 -6.46 -17.26
C VAL A 100 -9.38 -7.15 -18.61
N LEU A 101 -10.22 -8.17 -18.77
CA LEU A 101 -10.42 -8.86 -20.05
C LEU A 101 -11.01 -7.94 -21.12
N ASN A 102 -11.93 -7.05 -20.75
CA ASN A 102 -12.49 -6.08 -21.68
C ASN A 102 -11.48 -4.98 -22.04
N ALA A 103 -10.72 -4.49 -21.07
CA ALA A 103 -9.67 -3.50 -21.30
C ALA A 103 -8.54 -4.05 -22.18
N SER A 104 -8.12 -5.31 -21.99
CA SER A 104 -7.08 -5.97 -22.78
C SER A 104 -7.48 -6.25 -24.23
N ARG A 105 -8.78 -6.19 -24.54
CA ARG A 105 -9.32 -6.31 -25.90
C ARG A 105 -9.40 -4.99 -26.65
N GLN A 106 -9.17 -3.86 -25.97
CA GLN A 106 -9.19 -2.57 -26.65
C GLN A 106 -8.01 -2.46 -27.62
N PRO A 107 -8.24 -2.09 -28.89
CA PRO A 107 -7.21 -2.10 -29.93
C PRO A 107 -6.16 -0.99 -29.74
N ASP A 108 -6.52 0.10 -29.06
CA ASP A 108 -5.61 1.21 -28.77
C ASP A 108 -5.79 1.73 -27.33
N PRO A 109 -5.17 1.08 -26.34
CA PRO A 109 -5.21 1.55 -24.97
C PRO A 109 -4.45 2.87 -24.81
N GLU A 110 -4.92 3.71 -23.90
CA GLU A 110 -4.31 5.00 -23.59
C GLU A 110 -2.81 4.89 -23.27
N HIS A 111 -2.02 5.85 -23.76
CA HIS A 111 -0.55 5.75 -23.74
C HIS A 111 0.05 5.66 -22.33
N PHE A 112 -0.63 6.20 -21.32
CA PHE A 112 -0.19 6.15 -19.93
C PHE A 112 -0.45 4.80 -19.25
N THR A 113 -1.21 3.90 -19.86
CA THR A 113 -1.62 2.63 -19.24
C THR A 113 -0.50 1.59 -19.23
N LEU A 114 -0.61 0.65 -18.28
CA LEU A 114 0.25 -0.53 -18.21
C LEU A 114 0.11 -1.40 -19.48
N LEU A 115 -1.13 -1.56 -19.96
CA LEU A 115 -1.45 -2.37 -21.12
C LEU A 115 -0.78 -1.86 -22.41
N LYS A 116 -0.85 -0.54 -22.69
CA LYS A 116 -0.16 0.03 -23.85
C LYS A 116 1.34 -0.24 -23.81
N ARG A 117 1.95 -0.14 -22.63
CA ARG A 117 3.38 -0.42 -22.48
C ARG A 117 3.72 -1.89 -22.75
N MET A 118 2.88 -2.82 -22.31
CA MET A 118 3.09 -4.24 -22.61
C MET A 118 2.98 -4.49 -24.12
N LEU A 119 1.96 -3.94 -24.78
CA LEU A 119 1.83 -4.01 -26.24
C LEU A 119 3.07 -3.49 -27.00
N GLU A 120 3.72 -2.44 -26.50
CA GLU A 120 4.88 -1.83 -27.15
C GLU A 120 6.22 -2.54 -26.88
N LYS A 121 6.36 -3.22 -25.73
CA LYS A 121 7.68 -3.60 -25.18
C LYS A 121 7.77 -5.02 -24.63
N SER A 122 6.67 -5.77 -24.57
CA SER A 122 6.69 -7.19 -24.19
C SER A 122 6.28 -8.09 -25.35
N GLU A 123 6.73 -9.34 -25.31
CA GLU A 123 6.33 -10.41 -26.25
C GLU A 123 5.22 -11.27 -25.64
N LEU A 124 4.34 -10.66 -24.84
CA LEU A 124 3.26 -11.36 -24.16
C LEU A 124 2.06 -11.52 -25.08
N ASP A 125 1.40 -12.67 -25.00
CA ASP A 125 0.09 -12.81 -25.62
C ASP A 125 -0.97 -11.99 -24.86
N GLN A 126 -2.16 -11.90 -25.43
CA GLN A 126 -3.25 -11.11 -24.86
C GLN A 126 -3.69 -11.60 -23.48
N LEU A 127 -3.67 -12.92 -23.26
CA LEU A 127 -4.10 -13.52 -22.01
C LEU A 127 -3.07 -13.28 -20.91
N ASP A 128 -1.78 -13.39 -21.22
CA ASP A 128 -0.67 -13.07 -20.33
C ASP A 128 -0.65 -11.59 -19.96
N MET A 129 -0.94 -10.69 -20.91
CA MET A 129 -1.09 -9.26 -20.61
C MET A 129 -2.29 -8.99 -19.70
N ALA A 130 -3.41 -9.67 -19.92
CA ALA A 130 -4.59 -9.57 -19.06
C ALA A 130 -4.27 -10.09 -17.65
N ALA A 131 -3.65 -11.26 -17.52
CA ALA A 131 -3.23 -11.82 -16.25
C ALA A 131 -2.27 -10.87 -15.49
N GLU A 132 -1.30 -10.30 -16.19
CA GLU A 132 -0.37 -9.33 -15.61
C GLU A 132 -1.09 -8.04 -15.15
N CYS A 133 -2.00 -7.50 -15.96
CA CYS A 133 -2.84 -6.37 -15.56
C CYS A 133 -3.68 -6.68 -14.32
N LEU A 134 -4.24 -7.88 -14.23
CA LEU A 134 -5.03 -8.33 -13.10
C LEU A 134 -4.17 -8.42 -11.83
N ASP A 135 -2.98 -9.02 -11.91
CA ASP A 135 -2.05 -9.10 -10.78
C ASP A 135 -1.70 -7.70 -10.23
N HIS A 136 -1.41 -6.76 -11.12
CA HIS A 136 -1.08 -5.38 -10.75
C HIS A 136 -2.28 -4.64 -10.13
N MET A 137 -3.49 -4.88 -10.64
CA MET A 137 -4.71 -4.29 -10.12
C MET A 137 -5.06 -4.85 -8.74
N ALA A 138 -5.03 -6.17 -8.57
CA ALA A 138 -5.32 -6.84 -7.30
C ALA A 138 -4.35 -6.39 -6.21
N ALA A 139 -3.04 -6.35 -6.52
CA ALA A 139 -2.03 -5.87 -5.59
C ALA A 139 -2.27 -4.43 -5.11
N GLY A 140 -2.66 -3.53 -6.03
CA GLY A 140 -2.98 -2.14 -5.71
C GLY A 140 -4.24 -2.01 -4.85
N ILE A 141 -5.32 -2.74 -5.21
CA ILE A 141 -6.61 -2.68 -4.51
C ILE A 141 -6.47 -3.19 -3.08
N ASP A 142 -5.98 -4.42 -2.91
CA ASP A 142 -6.03 -5.07 -1.60
C ASP A 142 -5.12 -4.34 -0.61
N THR A 143 -3.86 -4.06 -0.98
CA THR A 143 -2.91 -3.44 -0.04
C THR A 143 -3.28 -2.00 0.37
N THR A 144 -3.70 -1.16 -0.57
CA THR A 144 -4.02 0.25 -0.26
C THR A 144 -5.40 0.39 0.35
N GLY A 145 -6.37 -0.40 -0.10
CA GLY A 145 -7.71 -0.47 0.48
C GLY A 145 -7.68 -0.92 1.92
N ASP A 146 -6.93 -1.99 2.23
CA ASP A 146 -6.77 -2.49 3.59
C ASP A 146 -6.09 -1.46 4.50
N GLY A 147 -5.00 -0.84 4.03
CA GLY A 147 -4.28 0.20 4.79
C GLY A 147 -5.16 1.40 5.11
N LEU A 148 -5.93 1.89 4.14
CA LEU A 148 -6.88 2.99 4.35
C LEU A 148 -8.02 2.59 5.29
N CYS A 149 -8.57 1.38 5.15
CA CYS A 149 -9.63 0.86 6.00
C CYS A 149 -9.19 0.81 7.47
N PHE A 150 -8.02 0.23 7.75
CA PHE A 150 -7.49 0.17 9.11
C PHE A 150 -7.14 1.55 9.66
N LEU A 151 -6.59 2.45 8.84
CA LEU A 151 -6.30 3.82 9.28
C LEU A 151 -7.59 4.56 9.67
N MET A 152 -8.65 4.45 8.87
CA MET A 152 -9.93 5.07 9.19
C MET A 152 -10.56 4.45 10.44
N TRP A 153 -10.52 3.13 10.57
CA TRP A 153 -10.97 2.43 11.77
C TRP A 153 -10.20 2.89 13.01
N GLU A 154 -8.87 2.96 12.93
CA GLU A 154 -7.95 3.40 13.99
C GLU A 154 -8.27 4.82 14.44
N ILE A 155 -8.38 5.74 13.47
CA ILE A 155 -8.73 7.13 13.74
C ILE A 155 -10.11 7.22 14.38
N SER A 156 -11.08 6.37 14.00
CA SER A 156 -12.44 6.37 14.58
C SER A 156 -12.51 5.92 16.05
N GLN A 157 -11.47 5.28 16.58
CA GLN A 157 -11.49 4.76 17.95
C GLN A 157 -11.43 5.88 19.00
N PRO A 158 -12.09 5.71 20.17
CA PRO A 158 -12.04 6.71 21.25
C PRO A 158 -10.62 7.09 21.71
N ARG A 159 -9.69 6.12 21.68
CA ARG A 159 -8.27 6.33 22.03
C ARG A 159 -7.54 7.31 21.08
N SER A 160 -8.06 7.49 19.87
CA SER A 160 -7.48 8.33 18.82
C SER A 160 -8.20 9.67 18.68
N PHE A 161 -9.08 10.02 19.63
CA PHE A 161 -9.82 11.29 19.61
C PHE A 161 -8.89 12.53 19.65
N SER A 162 -7.80 12.47 20.42
CA SER A 162 -6.80 13.54 20.44
C SER A 162 -6.08 13.71 19.10
N ILE A 163 -5.88 12.61 18.37
CA ILE A 163 -5.29 12.60 17.03
C ILE A 163 -6.27 13.21 16.02
N GLN A 164 -7.56 12.83 16.07
CA GLN A 164 -8.60 13.43 15.24
C GLN A 164 -8.68 14.94 15.43
N GLU A 165 -8.70 15.44 16.66
CA GLU A 165 -8.76 16.86 16.96
C GLU A 165 -7.57 17.63 16.39
N LYS A 166 -6.35 17.08 16.53
CA LYS A 166 -5.14 17.67 15.94
C LYS A 166 -5.21 17.71 14.41
N LEU A 167 -5.68 16.63 13.79
CA LEU A 167 -5.84 16.55 12.33
C LEU A 167 -6.88 17.55 11.82
N HIS A 168 -8.04 17.63 12.47
CA HIS A 168 -9.07 18.61 12.15
C HIS A 168 -8.57 20.05 12.32
N ARG A 169 -7.81 20.33 13.38
CA ARG A 169 -7.22 21.65 13.61
C ARG A 169 -6.24 22.00 12.49
N GLU A 170 -5.30 21.11 12.15
CA GLU A 170 -4.34 21.36 11.07
C GLU A 170 -5.05 21.64 9.73
N LEU A 171 -6.07 20.85 9.39
CA LEU A 171 -6.84 21.04 8.16
C LEU A 171 -7.60 22.39 8.15
N ARG A 172 -8.23 22.77 9.27
CA ARG A 172 -8.98 24.04 9.38
C ARG A 172 -8.09 25.27 9.33
N GLU A 173 -6.90 25.19 9.92
CA GLU A 173 -5.92 26.29 9.92
C GLU A 173 -5.25 26.46 8.56
N ASN A 174 -5.31 25.45 7.68
CA ASN A 174 -4.60 25.43 6.41
C ASN A 174 -5.50 25.12 5.19
N PRO A 175 -6.64 25.82 5.00
CA PRO A 175 -7.66 25.46 4.00
C PRO A 175 -7.19 25.57 2.53
N LEU A 176 -6.13 26.34 2.28
CA LEU A 176 -5.57 26.56 0.93
C LEU A 176 -4.25 25.83 0.70
N LYS A 177 -3.69 25.17 1.72
CA LYS A 177 -2.45 24.42 1.55
C LYS A 177 -2.75 23.10 0.86
N SER A 178 -1.82 22.68 0.02
CA SER A 178 -1.87 21.34 -0.58
C SER A 178 -1.68 20.29 0.52
N LEU A 179 -2.45 19.19 0.44
CA LEU A 179 -2.50 18.15 1.48
C LEU A 179 -1.14 17.48 1.72
N ASP A 180 -0.32 17.35 0.68
CA ASP A 180 1.06 16.82 0.74
C ASP A 180 2.04 17.71 1.52
N LYS A 181 1.60 18.90 1.97
CA LYS A 181 2.42 19.85 2.74
C LYS A 181 1.96 20.00 4.19
N LEU A 182 1.05 19.13 4.63
CA LEU A 182 0.52 19.13 5.98
C LEU A 182 1.29 18.09 6.83
N PRO A 183 2.19 18.53 7.71
CA PRO A 183 3.11 17.63 8.40
C PRO A 183 2.41 16.66 9.34
N TYR A 184 1.33 17.06 10.01
CA TYR A 184 0.62 16.15 10.92
C TYR A 184 -0.23 15.14 10.13
N LEU A 185 -0.91 15.56 9.06
CA LEU A 185 -1.57 14.64 8.13
C LEU A 185 -0.57 13.61 7.56
N GLU A 186 0.62 14.07 7.14
CA GLU A 186 1.68 13.17 6.69
C GLU A 186 2.07 12.19 7.81
N ALA A 187 2.34 12.68 9.02
CA ALA A 187 2.67 11.84 10.17
C ALA A 187 1.59 10.78 10.47
N VAL A 188 0.30 11.12 10.40
CA VAL A 188 -0.82 10.18 10.58
C VAL A 188 -0.81 9.10 9.49
N ILE A 189 -0.58 9.48 8.23
CA ILE A 189 -0.51 8.53 7.11
C ILE A 189 0.69 7.58 7.28
N TRP A 190 1.86 8.14 7.63
CA TRP A 190 3.08 7.36 7.82
C TRP A 190 2.96 6.38 8.98
N GLU A 191 2.34 6.79 10.09
CA GLU A 191 2.06 5.89 11.20
C GLU A 191 1.02 4.82 10.83
N GLY A 192 0.01 5.15 10.03
CA GLY A 192 -0.93 4.18 9.47
C GLY A 192 -0.23 3.10 8.65
N LEU A 193 0.65 3.52 7.74
CA LEU A 193 1.45 2.62 6.91
C LEU A 193 2.43 1.77 7.74
N ARG A 194 2.88 2.25 8.91
CA ARG A 194 3.75 1.53 9.84
C ARG A 194 2.98 0.51 10.68
N CYS A 195 1.80 0.86 11.19
CA CYS A 195 0.97 0.01 12.04
C CYS A 195 0.19 -1.05 11.26
N PHE A 196 -0.23 -0.72 10.04
CA PHE A 196 -1.08 -1.57 9.20
C PHE A 196 -0.43 -1.98 7.87
N PRO A 197 0.86 -2.37 7.83
CA PRO A 197 1.48 -2.81 6.60
C PRO A 197 0.95 -4.19 6.21
N ALA A 198 0.98 -4.50 4.92
CA ALA A 198 0.74 -5.87 4.44
C ALA A 198 1.74 -6.88 5.05
N ILE A 199 2.93 -6.41 5.44
CA ILE A 199 3.98 -7.20 6.12
C ILE A 199 4.43 -6.45 7.38
N PRO A 200 4.06 -6.93 8.59
CA PRO A 200 4.44 -6.28 9.85
C PRO A 200 5.95 -6.25 10.09
N ILE A 201 6.45 -5.11 10.59
CA ILE A 201 7.82 -4.96 11.08
C ILE A 201 7.75 -4.46 12.51
N LEU A 202 8.36 -5.22 13.41
CA LEU A 202 8.51 -4.87 14.82
C LEU A 202 9.99 -4.61 15.05
N ASN A 203 10.36 -3.33 15.19
CA ASN A 203 11.70 -2.92 15.59
C ASN A 203 11.56 -1.94 16.73
N GLU A 204 11.72 -2.43 17.97
CA GLU A 204 11.54 -1.64 19.19
C GLU A 204 12.65 -0.59 19.38
N ASP A 205 13.84 -0.81 18.79
CA ASP A 205 14.96 0.15 18.88
C ASP A 205 14.65 1.44 18.11
N VAL A 206 14.00 1.31 16.94
CA VAL A 206 13.63 2.46 16.09
C VAL A 206 12.22 2.96 16.35
N PHE A 207 11.31 2.07 16.75
CA PHE A 207 9.92 2.37 17.07
C PHE A 207 9.58 1.87 18.48
N PRO A 208 9.88 2.65 19.52
CA PRO A 208 9.44 2.33 20.88
C PRO A 208 7.91 2.22 20.95
N ALA A 209 7.43 1.20 21.66
CA ALA A 209 6.02 0.79 21.70
C ALA A 209 5.41 0.65 20.29
N PRO A 210 5.94 -0.27 19.45
CA PRO A 210 5.56 -0.37 18.03
C PRO A 210 4.10 -0.74 17.80
N GLU A 211 3.40 -1.29 18.80
CA GLU A 211 1.97 -1.56 18.80
C GLU A 211 1.10 -0.31 18.99
N THR A 212 1.69 0.79 19.47
CA THR A 212 0.98 2.04 19.73
C THR A 212 0.96 2.90 18.47
N PHE A 213 -0.25 3.27 18.04
CA PHE A 213 -0.45 4.26 16.98
C PHE A 213 -0.15 5.66 17.52
N ASP A 214 1.04 6.17 17.20
CA ASP A 214 1.52 7.48 17.65
C ASP A 214 2.14 8.26 16.48
N PRO A 215 1.37 9.19 15.87
CA PRO A 215 1.88 10.04 14.79
C PRO A 215 3.01 10.98 15.22
N GLU A 216 3.11 11.37 16.50
CA GLU A 216 4.07 12.38 16.95
C GLU A 216 5.53 11.94 16.72
N ARG A 217 5.80 10.63 16.72
CA ARG A 217 7.13 10.09 16.42
C ARG A 217 7.68 10.50 15.05
N TRP A 218 6.81 10.80 14.09
CA TRP A 218 7.20 11.25 12.75
C TRP A 218 7.50 12.75 12.68
N LEU A 219 7.16 13.51 13.72
CA LEU A 219 7.50 14.93 13.85
C LEU A 219 8.82 15.17 14.55
N ASP A 220 9.36 14.17 15.25
CA ASP A 220 10.66 14.25 15.89
C ASP A 220 11.78 14.26 14.84
N PRO A 221 12.68 15.26 14.82
CA PRO A 221 13.84 15.23 13.93
C PRO A 221 14.87 14.16 14.33
N GLU A 222 14.92 13.75 15.60
CA GLU A 222 15.87 12.74 16.08
C GLU A 222 15.42 11.34 15.65
N GLY A 223 16.30 10.58 14.99
CA GLY A 223 16.00 9.24 14.47
C GLY A 223 15.11 9.22 13.21
N ASP A 224 14.78 10.37 12.62
CA ASP A 224 13.93 10.48 11.43
C ASP A 224 14.48 9.66 10.25
N ALA A 225 15.80 9.72 10.04
CA ALA A 225 16.47 8.96 8.97
C ALA A 225 16.29 7.43 9.15
N ASP A 226 16.38 6.94 10.38
CA ASP A 226 16.24 5.51 10.68
C ASP A 226 14.78 5.06 10.57
N ARG A 227 13.83 5.86 11.05
CA ARG A 227 12.40 5.61 10.87
C ARG A 227 12.03 5.56 9.39
N LYS A 228 12.49 6.54 8.60
CA LYS A 228 12.30 6.59 7.14
C LYS A 228 12.95 5.41 6.43
N ARG A 229 14.10 4.93 6.92
CA ARG A 229 14.77 3.74 6.37
C ARG A 229 13.97 2.47 6.62
N LEU A 230 13.31 2.36 7.77
CA LEU A 230 12.49 1.20 8.13
C LEU A 230 11.04 1.29 7.68
N GLN A 231 10.64 2.40 7.06
CA GLN A 231 9.33 2.57 6.44
C GLN A 231 9.22 1.70 5.17
N PHE A 232 9.04 0.39 5.36
CA PHE A 232 8.95 -0.62 4.30
C PHE A 232 7.50 -1.01 3.99
N ALA A 233 6.52 -0.13 4.18
CA ALA A 233 5.10 -0.42 3.91
C ALA A 233 4.87 -1.04 2.51
N PHE A 234 5.79 -0.80 1.57
CA PHE A 234 5.76 -1.31 0.19
C PHE A 234 6.85 -2.36 -0.17
N ALA A 235 7.50 -2.96 0.83
CA ALA A 235 8.59 -3.94 0.72
C ALA A 235 9.88 -3.47 0.01
N ALA A 236 11.04 -4.00 0.41
CA ALA A 236 12.34 -3.69 -0.21
C ALA A 236 12.95 -4.84 -1.02
N GLY A 237 13.80 -4.48 -1.98
CA GLY A 237 14.57 -5.43 -2.81
C GLY A 237 14.04 -5.61 -4.23
N GLY A 238 14.57 -6.60 -4.96
CA GLY A 238 14.24 -6.83 -6.39
C GLY A 238 12.75 -7.06 -6.67
N ARG A 239 11.98 -7.51 -5.66
CA ARG A 239 10.53 -7.74 -5.70
C ARG A 239 9.71 -6.72 -4.89
N GLY A 240 10.34 -5.70 -4.29
CA GLY A 240 9.62 -4.59 -3.64
C GLY A 240 8.75 -3.84 -4.66
N ALA A 241 7.66 -3.21 -4.17
CA ALA A 241 6.66 -2.55 -5.02
C ALA A 241 7.32 -1.59 -6.00
N LEU A 242 6.77 -1.52 -7.22
CA LEU A 242 7.28 -0.64 -8.27
C LEU A 242 7.27 0.84 -7.87
N GLU A 243 6.33 1.21 -7.00
CA GLU A 243 6.16 2.56 -6.46
C GLU A 243 7.32 2.98 -5.53
N ASN A 244 8.15 2.04 -5.07
CA ASN A 244 9.23 2.27 -4.10
C ASN A 244 10.47 2.99 -4.69
N ASN A 245 10.53 3.24 -6.01
CA ASN A 245 11.72 3.82 -6.64
C ASN A 245 11.98 5.30 -6.25
N GLN A 246 11.05 5.92 -5.52
CA GLN A 246 11.07 7.35 -5.19
C GLN A 246 11.46 7.63 -3.74
N LEU A 247 11.04 6.80 -2.79
CA LEU A 247 11.53 6.84 -1.39
C LEU A 247 13.05 6.57 -1.34
N ILE A 248 13.59 5.90 -2.36
CA ILE A 248 15.01 5.59 -2.49
C ILE A 248 15.82 6.78 -3.04
N SER A 249 15.22 7.69 -3.82
CA SER A 249 15.96 8.80 -4.44
C SER A 249 16.11 10.03 -3.53
N SER A 250 15.36 10.11 -2.44
CA SER A 250 15.51 11.15 -1.39
C SER A 250 16.58 10.81 -0.34
N ARG A 251 17.31 9.70 -0.51
CA ARG A 251 18.41 9.28 0.36
C ARG A 251 19.56 10.28 0.30
N PRO A 252 19.99 10.90 1.42
CA PRO A 252 21.33 11.47 1.48
C PRO A 252 22.34 10.33 1.31
N ALA A 253 23.37 10.56 0.50
CA ALA A 253 24.47 9.62 0.32
C ALA A 253 25.27 9.51 1.63
N ALA A 254 24.86 8.61 2.53
CA ALA A 254 25.64 8.30 3.72
C ALA A 254 26.69 7.24 3.34
N SER A 255 27.95 7.69 3.35
CA SER A 255 29.15 6.86 3.29
C SER A 255 29.19 5.88 4.48
N GLY A 256 29.36 4.59 4.19
CA GLY A 256 29.86 3.60 5.16
C GLY A 256 28.80 2.90 6.01
N ALA A 257 28.14 1.88 5.44
CA ALA A 257 27.55 0.78 6.21
C ALA A 257 27.36 -0.43 5.29
N ASN A 258 28.44 -1.14 5.00
CA ASN A 258 28.44 -2.32 4.12
C ASN A 258 28.38 -3.64 4.93
N SER A 259 27.91 -3.63 6.18
CA SER A 259 27.97 -4.79 7.07
C SER A 259 26.62 -5.44 7.44
N ASP A 260 25.46 -4.79 7.32
CA ASP A 260 24.22 -5.31 7.93
C ASP A 260 23.26 -6.08 7.02
N LEU A 261 23.61 -6.29 5.74
CA LEU A 261 22.77 -7.06 4.81
C LEU A 261 23.05 -8.57 4.86
N SER A 262 24.07 -9.03 5.60
CA SER A 262 24.37 -10.46 5.80
C SER A 262 23.43 -11.13 6.79
N ASP A 263 23.02 -10.42 7.85
CA ASP A 263 22.27 -11.03 8.96
C ASP A 263 20.81 -11.34 8.59
N PHE A 264 20.23 -10.57 7.66
CA PHE A 264 18.88 -10.84 7.15
C PHE A 264 18.76 -12.08 6.24
N LYS A 265 19.89 -12.63 5.75
CA LYS A 265 19.86 -13.90 5.00
C LYS A 265 19.83 -15.11 5.93
N GLN A 266 20.30 -14.98 7.16
CA GLN A 266 20.48 -16.13 8.05
C GLN A 266 19.19 -16.54 8.77
N GLN A 267 18.25 -15.61 8.99
CA GLN A 267 16.93 -15.92 9.55
C GLN A 267 15.95 -16.60 8.57
N ARG A 268 16.29 -16.73 7.28
CA ARG A 268 15.41 -17.35 6.27
C ARG A 268 15.65 -18.85 6.05
N ASN A 269 16.69 -19.43 6.67
CA ASN A 269 17.06 -20.84 6.50
C ASN A 269 16.72 -21.73 7.71
N HIS A 270 16.08 -21.20 8.74
CA HIS A 270 15.57 -21.97 9.87
C HIS A 270 14.14 -21.58 10.21
N GLN A 271 13.20 -21.95 9.34
CA GLN A 271 11.81 -22.27 9.68
C GLN A 271 11.13 -22.99 8.51
#